data_AF-A0AAE9JS89-F1
#
_entry.id   AF-A0AAE9JS89-F1
#
_cell.length_a   1.000
_cell.length_b   1.000
_cell.length_c   1.000
_cell.angle_alpha   90.00
_cell.angle_beta   90.00
_cell.angle_gamma   90.00
#
_symmetry.space_group_name_H-M   'P 1'
#
loop_
_entity.id
_entity.type
_entity.pdbx_description
1 polymer ?
#
loop_
_entity_poly.entity_id
_entity_poly.type
_entity_poly.pdbx_seq_one_letter_code
_entity_poly.pdbx_strand_id
1 'polypeptide(L)'
;MERNQERNLTNIEMTVLRAAVAYVNRGKELIRQRRHLEPLAQPLLNAFHKALNIADVLESVETRAAMEDEHLFARFWYETLERYYNKMIEAVEALFLNRQL
;
A
#
# COMPACT_ATOMS: atom_id res chain seq x y z
N MET A 1 -21.12 9.75 -29.03
CA MET A 1 -20.69 9.49 -27.63
C MET A 1 -19.35 8.78 -27.73
N GLU A 2 -18.27 9.49 -27.42
CA GLU A 2 -16.92 8.93 -27.46
C GLU A 2 -16.79 7.82 -26.42
N ARG A 3 -16.17 6.72 -26.87
CA ARG A 3 -15.93 5.51 -26.09
C ARG A 3 -15.17 5.91 -24.82
N ASN A 4 -15.74 5.62 -23.66
CA ASN A 4 -14.99 5.56 -22.41
C ASN A 4 -13.78 4.67 -22.66
N GLN A 5 -12.61 5.28 -22.82
CA GLN A 5 -11.36 4.55 -22.81
C GLN A 5 -11.25 3.94 -21.42
N GLU A 6 -11.56 2.64 -21.36
CA GLU A 6 -11.13 1.67 -20.35
C GLU A 6 -9.67 2.00 -20.00
N ARG A 7 -9.49 2.78 -18.92
CA ARG A 7 -8.19 3.34 -18.58
C ARG A 7 -7.64 2.52 -17.42
N ASN A 8 -6.51 1.87 -17.68
CA ASN A 8 -5.61 1.34 -16.66
C ASN A 8 -5.40 2.37 -15.55
N LEU A 9 -4.99 1.91 -14.36
CA LEU A 9 -4.52 2.79 -13.29
C LEU A 9 -3.58 3.85 -13.89
N THR A 10 -3.87 5.09 -13.60
CA THR A 10 -3.08 6.23 -14.06
C THR A 10 -1.67 6.15 -13.49
N ASN A 11 -0.71 6.78 -14.17
CA ASN A 11 0.66 6.91 -13.66
C ASN A 11 0.73 7.49 -12.23
N ILE A 12 -0.27 8.29 -11.83
CA ILE A 12 -0.39 8.86 -10.48
C ILE A 12 -0.75 7.77 -9.47
N GLU A 13 -1.78 6.97 -9.76
CA GLU A 13 -2.20 5.87 -8.89
C GLU A 13 -1.09 4.83 -8.71
N MET A 14 -0.34 4.54 -9.78
CA MET A 14 0.84 3.68 -9.73
C MET A 14 1.99 4.27 -8.91
N THR A 15 2.15 5.60 -8.90
CA THR A 15 3.15 6.27 -8.07
C THR A 15 2.79 6.15 -6.58
N VAL A 16 1.52 6.33 -6.23
CA VAL A 16 1.03 6.16 -4.84
C VAL A 16 1.18 4.72 -4.38
N LEU A 17 0.91 3.74 -5.24
CA LEU A 17 1.12 2.33 -4.97
C LEU A 17 2.58 2.01 -4.61
N ARG A 18 3.52 2.45 -5.46
CA ARG A 18 4.96 2.23 -5.24
C ARG A 18 5.45 2.92 -3.96
N ALA A 19 4.94 4.12 -3.68
CA ALA A 19 5.23 4.83 -2.44
C ALA A 19 4.73 4.05 -1.21
N ALA A 20 3.51 3.50 -1.26
CA ALA A 20 2.96 2.67 -0.19
C ALA A 20 3.81 1.43 0.09
N VAL A 21 4.24 0.72 -0.94
CA VAL A 21 5.14 -0.44 -0.82
C VAL A 21 6.47 -0.05 -0.17
N ALA A 22 7.06 1.09 -0.56
CA ALA A 22 8.31 1.57 0.02
C ALA A 22 8.17 1.87 1.53
N TYR A 23 7.07 2.51 1.95
CA TYR A 23 6.80 2.78 3.35
C TYR A 23 6.56 1.51 4.17
N VAL A 24 5.82 0.53 3.63
CA VAL A 24 5.65 -0.78 4.26
C VAL A 24 7.01 -1.43 4.52
N ASN A 25 7.86 -1.50 3.49
CA ASN A 25 9.17 -2.13 3.60
C ASN A 25 10.05 -1.41 4.63
N ARG A 26 9.98 -0.07 4.68
CA ARG A 26 10.67 0.72 5.68
C ARG A 26 10.19 0.42 7.11
N GLY A 27 8.88 0.33 7.31
CA GLY A 27 8.28 -0.02 8.60
C GLY A 27 8.69 -1.42 9.08
N LYS A 28 8.63 -2.41 8.19
CA LYS A 28 9.09 -3.78 8.48
C LYS A 28 10.56 -3.80 8.91
N GLU A 29 11.42 -3.06 8.22
CA GLU A 29 12.85 -2.97 8.58
C GLU A 29 13.07 -2.30 9.95
N LEU A 30 12.33 -1.24 10.26
CA LEU A 30 12.41 -0.56 11.56
C LEU A 30 11.96 -1.46 12.73
N ILE A 31 10.97 -2.33 12.50
CA ILE A 31 10.54 -3.35 13.47
C ILE A 31 11.61 -4.44 13.58
N ARG A 32 12.17 -4.92 12.46
CA ARG A 32 13.23 -5.94 12.44
C ARG A 32 14.47 -5.49 13.23
N GLN A 33 14.84 -4.22 13.12
CA GLN A 33 15.93 -3.61 13.90
C GLN A 33 15.63 -3.55 15.40
N ARG A 34 14.36 -3.72 15.81
CA ARG A 34 13.88 -3.65 17.20
C ARG A 34 13.03 -4.88 17.52
N ARG A 35 13.66 -6.05 17.46
CA ARG A 35 12.98 -7.35 17.63
C ARG A 35 12.12 -7.46 18.91
N HIS A 36 12.45 -6.73 19.96
CA HIS A 36 11.65 -6.66 21.20
C HIS A 36 10.28 -5.97 21.02
N LEU A 37 10.11 -5.14 19.98
CA LEU A 37 8.83 -4.52 19.62
C LEU A 37 7.98 -5.41 18.69
N GLU A 38 8.52 -6.50 18.17
CA GLU A 38 7.84 -7.38 17.20
C GLU A 38 6.47 -7.88 17.70
N PRO A 39 6.31 -8.34 18.97
CA PRO A 39 5.00 -8.74 19.50
C PRO A 39 4.00 -7.58 19.57
N LEU A 40 4.48 -6.38 19.94
CA LEU A 40 3.66 -5.17 20.04
C LEU A 40 3.29 -4.61 18.65
N ALA A 41 4.16 -4.84 17.66
CA ALA A 41 3.99 -4.40 16.29
C ALA A 41 3.21 -5.39 15.41
N GLN A 42 2.79 -6.55 15.94
CA GLN A 42 2.07 -7.57 15.17
C GLN A 42 0.80 -7.04 14.46
N PRO A 43 -0.05 -6.18 15.07
CA PRO A 43 -1.19 -5.60 14.36
C PRO A 43 -0.78 -4.73 13.16
N LEU A 44 0.34 -4.01 13.30
CA LEU A 44 0.90 -3.17 12.24
C LEU A 44 1.50 -4.03 11.11
N LEU A 45 2.21 -5.11 11.45
CA LEU A 45 2.70 -6.09 10.47
C LEU A 45 1.57 -6.76 9.67
N ASN A 46 0.42 -7.00 10.31
CA ASN A 46 -0.76 -7.52 9.63
C ASN A 46 -1.35 -6.48 8.65
N ALA A 47 -1.37 -5.20 9.03
CA ALA A 47 -1.80 -4.12 8.15
C ALA A 47 -0.84 -3.95 6.95
N PHE A 48 0.46 -4.01 7.18
CA PHE A 48 1.49 -4.02 6.13
C PHE A 48 1.30 -5.16 5.13
N HIS A 49 1.06 -6.39 5.60
CA HIS A 49 0.78 -7.51 4.68
C HIS A 49 -0.49 -7.31 3.86
N LYS A 50 -1.56 -6.79 4.46
CA LYS A 50 -2.80 -6.48 3.72
C LYS A 50 -2.54 -5.45 2.63
N ALA A 51 -1.76 -4.40 2.93
CA ALA A 51 -1.42 -3.38 1.95
C ALA A 51 -0.58 -3.92 0.79
N LEU A 52 0.38 -4.82 1.06
CA LEU A 52 1.17 -5.49 0.01
C LEU A 52 0.30 -6.36 -0.88
N ASN A 53 -0.60 -7.17 -0.30
CA ASN A 53 -1.53 -7.99 -1.11
C ASN A 53 -2.41 -7.13 -2.02
N ILE A 54 -2.83 -5.95 -1.54
CA ILE A 54 -3.60 -4.99 -2.34
C ILE A 54 -2.75 -4.41 -3.47
N ALA A 55 -1.50 -4.02 -3.17
CA ALA A 55 -0.57 -3.52 -4.18
C ALA A 55 -0.30 -4.56 -5.28
N ASP A 56 -0.08 -5.82 -4.92
CA ASP A 56 0.14 -6.91 -5.89
C ASP A 56 -1.08 -7.10 -6.81
N VAL A 57 -2.29 -7.04 -6.26
CA VAL A 57 -3.53 -7.10 -7.05
C VAL A 57 -3.59 -5.94 -8.05
N LEU A 58 -3.27 -4.72 -7.62
CA LEU A 58 -3.29 -3.53 -8.46
C LEU A 58 -2.21 -3.55 -9.55
N GLU A 59 -0.98 -3.98 -9.24
CA GLU A 59 0.09 -4.17 -10.23
C GLU A 59 -0.30 -5.21 -11.29
N SER A 60 -1.00 -6.29 -10.89
CA SER A 60 -1.47 -7.29 -11.85
C SER A 60 -2.45 -6.71 -12.88
N VAL A 61 -3.28 -5.75 -12.45
CA VAL A 61 -4.25 -5.04 -13.30
C VAL A 61 -3.55 -4.05 -14.24
N GLU A 62 -2.38 -3.51 -13.87
CA GLU A 62 -1.58 -2.63 -14.75
C GLU A 62 -1.06 -3.36 -16.00
N THR A 63 -0.74 -4.65 -15.88
CA THR A 63 -0.03 -5.42 -16.93
C THR A 63 -0.89 -5.86 -18.12
N ARG A 64 -2.21 -5.64 -18.09
CA ARG A 64 -3.15 -6.03 -19.16
C ARG A 64 -4.33 -5.08 -19.25
N ALA A 65 -5.05 -5.11 -20.38
CA ALA A 65 -6.36 -4.49 -20.45
C ALA A 65 -7.29 -5.16 -19.42
N ALA A 66 -7.82 -4.37 -18.50
CA ALA A 66 -8.72 -4.84 -17.46
C ALA A 66 -10.17 -4.75 -17.94
N MET A 67 -11.01 -5.70 -17.55
CA MET A 67 -12.46 -5.61 -17.78
C MET A 67 -13.09 -4.52 -16.89
N GLU A 68 -14.29 -4.04 -17.23
CA GLU A 68 -14.97 -2.96 -16.49
C GLU A 68 -15.12 -3.27 -14.98
N ASP A 69 -15.44 -4.52 -14.64
CA ASP A 69 -15.52 -4.99 -13.25
C ASP A 69 -14.16 -4.97 -12.56
N GLU A 70 -13.08 -5.29 -13.29
CA GLU A 70 -11.71 -5.28 -12.78
C GLU A 70 -11.22 -3.85 -12.53
N HIS A 71 -11.68 -2.88 -13.32
CA HIS A 71 -11.43 -1.46 -13.10
C HIS A 71 -12.14 -0.93 -11.85
N LEU A 72 -13.43 -1.25 -11.67
CA LEU A 72 -14.16 -0.88 -10.46
C LEU A 72 -13.53 -1.51 -9.21
N PHE A 73 -13.09 -2.76 -9.32
CA PHE A 73 -12.37 -3.47 -8.27
C PHE A 73 -11.03 -2.81 -7.97
N ALA A 74 -10.23 -2.48 -8.99
CA ALA A 74 -8.94 -1.81 -8.82
C ALA A 74 -9.10 -0.43 -8.17
N ARG A 75 -10.11 0.35 -8.56
CA ARG A 75 -10.39 1.64 -7.93
C ARG A 75 -10.76 1.50 -6.45
N PHE A 76 -11.63 0.54 -6.12
CA PHE A 76 -11.98 0.23 -4.73
C PHE A 76 -10.74 -0.13 -3.89
N TRP A 77 -9.85 -0.93 -4.46
CA TRP A 77 -8.60 -1.33 -3.81
C TRP A 77 -7.59 -0.21 -3.69
N TYR A 78 -7.50 0.67 -4.68
CA TYR A 78 -6.67 1.86 -4.63
C TYR A 78 -7.12 2.80 -3.50
N GLU A 79 -8.41 3.11 -3.40
CA GLU A 79 -8.96 3.94 -2.31
C GLU A 79 -8.73 3.29 -0.94
N THR A 80 -8.80 1.95 -0.88
CA THR A 80 -8.48 1.20 0.32
C THR A 80 -6.99 1.30 0.67
N LEU A 81 -6.11 1.16 -0.32
CA LEU A 81 -4.66 1.28 -0.15
C LEU A 81 -4.25 2.67 0.33
N GLU A 82 -4.83 3.73 -0.24
CA GLU A 82 -4.59 5.12 0.16
C GLU A 82 -4.94 5.35 1.64
N ARG A 83 -6.07 4.80 2.11
CA ARG A 83 -6.45 4.88 3.54
C ARG A 83 -5.46 4.15 4.44
N TYR A 84 -4.94 2.99 4.01
CA TYR A 84 -3.89 2.33 4.76
C TYR A 84 -2.58 3.12 4.68
N TYR A 85 -2.24 3.72 3.54
CA TYR A 85 -1.01 4.47 3.32
C TYR A 85 -0.82 5.60 4.33
N ASN A 86 -1.84 6.42 4.57
CA ASN A 86 -1.78 7.48 5.57
C ASN A 86 -1.50 6.93 6.98
N LYS A 87 -2.19 5.85 7.37
CA LYS A 87 -1.95 5.17 8.67
C LYS A 87 -0.57 4.53 8.76
N MET A 88 -0.04 4.04 7.65
CA MET A 88 1.30 3.45 7.58
C MET A 88 2.39 4.52 7.73
N ILE A 89 2.23 5.70 7.13
CA ILE A 89 3.14 6.83 7.33
C ILE A 89 3.20 7.18 8.83
N GLU A 90 2.05 7.44 9.46
CA GLU A 90 1.97 7.80 10.88
C GLU A 90 2.65 6.76 11.78
N ALA A 91 2.39 5.47 11.52
CA ALA A 91 2.97 4.37 12.29
C ALA A 91 4.49 4.25 12.09
N VAL A 92 4.99 4.43 10.87
CA VAL A 92 6.42 4.40 10.55
C VAL A 92 7.14 5.58 11.17
N GLU A 93 6.54 6.78 11.14
CA GLU A 93 7.08 7.98 11.78
C GLU A 93 7.15 7.82 13.29
N ALA A 94 6.12 7.26 13.93
CA ALA A 94 6.14 6.96 15.37
C ALA A 94 7.26 5.97 15.75
N LEU A 95 7.50 4.95 14.92
CA LEU A 95 8.62 4.02 15.10
C LEU A 95 9.98 4.69 14.86
N PHE A 96 10.05 5.71 14.00
CA PHE A 96 11.28 6.45 13.74
C PHE A 96 11.60 7.44 14.86
N LEU A 97 10.60 8.15 15.38
CA LEU A 97 10.78 9.11 16.48
C LEU A 97 11.20 8.43 17.78
N ASN A 98 10.68 7.24 18.06
CA ASN A 98 11.14 6.37 19.16
C ASN A 98 12.58 5.80 18.96
N ARG A 99 13.33 6.23 17.94
CA ARG A 99 14.76 5.91 17.77
C ARG A 99 15.70 6.87 18.50
N GLN A 100 15.19 8.01 18.98
CA GLN A 100 15.98 9.05 19.66
C GLN A 100 15.96 8.95 21.20
N LEU A 101 15.28 7.94 21.75
CA LEU A 101 15.28 7.56 23.17
C LEU A 101 16.06 6.24 23.33
#